data_AF-A0A2H0S9Z6-F1
#
_entry.id   AF-A0A2H0S9Z6-F1
#
_cell.length_a   1.000
_cell.length_b   1.000
_cell.length_c   1.000
_cell.angle_alpha   90.00
_cell.angle_beta   90.00
_cell.angle_gamma   90.00
#
_symmetry.space_group_name_H-M   'P 1'
#
loop_
_entity.id
_entity.type
_entity.pdbx_description
1 polymer ?
#
loop_
_entity_poly.entity_id
_entity_poly.type
_entity_poly.pdbx_seq_one_letter_code
_entity_poly.pdbx_strand_id
1 'polypeptide(L)'
;MSNQTQTQIVELISRSQKVLVLPSSPPDGDSIGSAISFYMALKKLGKDVTVICSDAVPEVLQFLPNTKIVDNKAVTTSDFIITLDCENVKVESIKSAIENNKVNIIITPKNGQFHKNNVSFGSSKSDYDLVIVVDTAELNQLGNIYQENPHLFSEVPVINIDHHVSNTHFGKINYVDIMASSATELILPILEELSKKTRTDLIDEDIATLLLTGIITDTGSFQNANTTPRSFSKAAELIAYGARQQEIIQHIYKTKQLSQLKLWGRVLSKIETDDAHRIVWSVVSQQDFRDTESSEEQTGDVIDELMTNAPGAEVVLLIREKEDGTVAVSVRTTSSKVDGSKIAEHFGGGGHTQAAGFRIKDMDLKSAEYTIIKYVKNFQAERLGLNEDGTEKPLVNVGSHEPMINVEELLKRAKDAQNATSLMPTPTIEHVSHDDSENKKSEEDQEAEDTHEQFHTIKSDEAPQDLEPGVSYRFED
;
A
#
# COMPACT_ATOMS: atom_id res chain seq x y z
N MET A 1 5.64 -22.36 -2.06
CA MET A 1 6.81 -21.47 -2.25
C MET A 1 7.08 -20.58 -1.03
N SER A 2 6.06 -20.08 -0.31
CA SER A 2 6.23 -19.18 0.86
C SER A 2 7.15 -19.71 1.97
N ASN A 3 7.09 -21.00 2.28
CA ASN A 3 7.81 -21.57 3.42
C ASN A 3 9.35 -21.56 3.25
N GLN A 4 9.85 -21.66 2.02
CA GLN A 4 11.29 -21.62 1.75
C GLN A 4 11.87 -20.21 1.92
N THR A 5 11.18 -19.19 1.38
CA THR A 5 11.60 -17.79 1.53
C THR A 5 11.57 -17.36 3.00
N GLN A 6 10.52 -17.72 3.73
CA GLN A 6 10.42 -17.48 5.17
C GLN A 6 11.61 -18.12 5.93
N THR A 7 11.97 -19.37 5.60
CA THR A 7 13.13 -20.05 6.20
C THR A 7 14.43 -19.29 5.91
N GLN A 8 14.64 -18.81 4.67
CA GLN A 8 15.82 -18.03 4.31
C GLN A 8 15.90 -16.69 5.07
N ILE A 9 14.76 -16.01 5.25
CA ILE A 9 14.67 -14.78 6.06
C ILE A 9 15.07 -15.08 7.50
N VAL A 10 14.47 -16.09 8.11
CA VAL A 10 14.72 -16.49 9.50
C VAL A 10 16.19 -16.85 9.71
N GLU A 11 16.80 -17.57 8.76
CA GLU A 11 18.24 -17.90 8.82
C GLU A 11 19.14 -16.69 8.70
N LEU A 12 18.84 -15.77 7.78
CA LEU A 12 19.62 -14.56 7.59
C LEU A 12 19.53 -13.67 8.83
N ILE A 13 18.33 -13.42 9.33
CA ILE A 13 18.09 -12.69 10.59
C ILE A 13 18.85 -13.35 11.76
N SER A 14 18.83 -14.69 11.85
CA SER A 14 19.50 -15.41 12.93
C SER A 14 21.02 -15.19 12.94
N ARG A 15 21.65 -15.03 11.78
CA ARG A 15 23.11 -14.86 11.62
C ARG A 15 23.57 -13.41 11.76
N SER A 16 22.67 -12.45 11.58
CA SER A 16 22.93 -11.01 11.66
C SER A 16 22.87 -10.49 13.10
N GLN A 17 23.71 -9.51 13.44
CA GLN A 17 23.76 -8.91 14.77
C GLN A 17 23.43 -7.42 14.77
N LYS A 18 23.80 -6.68 13.71
CA LYS A 18 23.52 -5.24 13.55
C LYS A 18 22.57 -5.03 12.37
N VAL A 19 21.29 -4.84 12.67
CA VAL A 19 20.20 -4.81 11.69
C VAL A 19 19.68 -3.38 11.51
N LEU A 20 19.61 -2.93 10.26
CA LEU A 20 18.89 -1.71 9.89
C LEU A 20 17.51 -2.07 9.35
N VAL A 21 16.46 -1.41 9.84
CA VAL A 21 15.09 -1.58 9.34
C VAL A 21 14.62 -0.26 8.72
N LEU A 22 14.09 -0.34 7.50
CA LEU A 22 13.69 0.83 6.71
C LEU A 22 12.23 0.66 6.25
N PRO A 23 11.28 1.48 6.74
CA PRO A 23 9.93 1.59 6.18
C PRO A 23 9.90 2.48 4.93
N SER A 24 8.76 2.49 4.23
CA SER A 24 8.45 3.45 3.17
C SER A 24 8.50 4.91 3.65
N SER A 25 8.69 5.81 2.69
CA SER A 25 8.65 7.26 2.87
C SER A 25 7.74 7.90 1.80
N PRO A 26 6.66 8.61 2.17
CA PRO A 26 6.18 8.84 3.54
C PRO A 26 5.66 7.55 4.19
N PRO A 27 5.81 7.39 5.51
CA PRO A 27 5.38 6.17 6.19
C PRO A 27 3.88 6.21 6.57
N ASP A 28 3.27 5.03 6.64
CA ASP A 28 1.89 4.83 7.07
C ASP A 28 1.79 3.79 8.21
N GLY A 29 0.57 3.35 8.54
CA GLY A 29 0.34 2.39 9.63
C GLY A 29 0.96 1.01 9.36
N ASP A 30 1.00 0.57 8.10
CA ASP A 30 1.56 -0.72 7.72
C ASP A 30 3.09 -0.68 7.73
N SER A 31 3.68 0.38 7.19
CA SER A 31 5.13 0.54 7.16
C SER A 31 5.72 0.75 8.56
N ILE A 32 5.11 1.60 9.39
CA ILE A 32 5.56 1.83 10.78
C ILE A 32 5.30 0.59 11.65
N GLY A 33 4.12 -0.02 11.54
CA GLY A 33 3.80 -1.27 12.25
C GLY A 33 4.80 -2.37 11.93
N SER A 34 5.14 -2.51 10.65
CA SER A 34 6.15 -3.44 10.14
C SER A 34 7.53 -3.16 10.72
N ALA A 35 8.00 -1.91 10.66
CA ALA A 35 9.35 -1.57 11.06
C ALA A 35 9.58 -1.69 12.58
N ILE A 36 8.63 -1.19 13.38
CA ILE A 36 8.76 -1.22 14.84
C ILE A 36 8.54 -2.64 15.38
N SER A 37 7.69 -3.46 14.75
CA SER A 37 7.52 -4.86 15.18
C SER A 37 8.83 -5.66 15.02
N PHE A 38 9.56 -5.47 13.92
CA PHE A 38 10.91 -6.03 13.77
C PHE A 38 11.87 -5.46 14.82
N TYR A 39 11.89 -4.15 15.05
CA TYR A 39 12.73 -3.55 16.09
C TYR A 39 12.53 -4.22 17.45
N MET A 40 11.29 -4.31 17.91
CA MET A 40 10.96 -4.86 19.22
C MET A 40 11.29 -6.35 19.30
N ALA A 41 10.93 -7.14 18.29
CA ALA A 41 11.20 -8.58 18.26
C ALA A 41 12.70 -8.88 18.21
N LEU A 42 13.46 -8.18 17.37
CA LEU A 42 14.90 -8.40 17.23
C LEU A 42 15.69 -7.88 18.45
N LYS A 43 15.22 -6.84 19.14
CA LYS A 43 15.77 -6.40 20.43
C LYS A 43 15.61 -7.48 21.51
N LYS A 44 14.47 -8.20 21.56
CA LYS A 44 14.29 -9.36 22.47
C LYS A 44 15.31 -10.47 22.23
N LEU A 45 15.81 -10.59 21.00
CA LEU A 45 16.87 -11.55 20.62
C LEU A 45 18.29 -11.03 20.90
N GLY A 46 18.44 -9.86 21.54
CA GLY A 46 19.74 -9.27 21.86
C GLY A 46 20.49 -8.71 20.64
N LYS A 47 19.78 -8.44 19.53
CA LYS A 47 20.36 -7.80 18.34
C LYS A 47 20.46 -6.30 18.54
N ASP A 48 21.42 -5.69 17.86
CA ASP A 48 21.49 -4.25 17.71
C ASP A 48 20.63 -3.85 16.50
N VAL A 49 19.65 -2.99 16.71
CA VAL A 49 18.61 -2.71 15.71
C VAL A 49 18.37 -1.21 15.67
N THR A 50 18.42 -0.66 14.47
CA THR A 50 18.14 0.74 14.17
C THR A 50 16.98 0.81 13.19
N VAL A 51 16.06 1.75 13.39
CA VAL A 51 14.99 2.05 12.43
C VAL A 51 15.15 3.49 11.97
N ILE A 52 15.17 3.69 10.65
CA ILE A 52 15.34 5.02 10.05
C ILE A 52 14.30 5.21 8.95
N CYS A 53 13.60 6.33 8.96
CA CYS A 53 12.66 6.74 7.90
C CYS A 53 13.03 8.16 7.42
N SER A 54 12.93 8.42 6.11
CA SER A 54 13.28 9.75 5.58
C SER A 54 12.28 10.82 6.02
N ASP A 55 11.00 10.46 6.13
CA ASP A 55 9.93 11.33 6.61
C ASP A 55 9.60 11.10 8.09
N ALA A 56 8.99 12.09 8.72
CA ALA A 56 8.56 11.99 10.12
C ALA A 56 7.35 11.06 10.24
N VAL A 57 7.30 10.30 11.35
CA VAL A 57 6.12 9.48 11.68
C VAL A 57 4.90 10.39 11.88
N PRO A 58 3.80 10.16 11.14
CA PRO A 58 2.57 10.94 11.26
C PRO A 58 2.07 11.06 12.70
N GLU A 59 1.53 12.23 13.07
CA GLU A 59 1.02 12.47 14.43
C GLU A 59 -0.06 11.45 14.84
N VAL A 60 -0.92 11.07 13.89
CA VAL A 60 -1.98 10.07 14.09
C VAL A 60 -1.45 8.69 14.47
N LEU A 61 -0.18 8.37 14.20
CA LEU A 61 0.47 7.10 14.55
C LEU A 61 1.27 7.18 15.85
N GLN A 62 1.41 8.36 16.48
CA GLN A 62 2.25 8.55 17.67
C GLN A 62 1.74 7.84 18.92
N PHE A 63 0.51 7.33 18.91
CA PHE A 63 -0.03 6.46 19.96
C PHE A 63 0.60 5.06 19.96
N LEU A 64 1.18 4.63 18.83
CA LEU A 64 1.80 3.32 18.71
C LEU A 64 3.01 3.19 19.64
N PRO A 65 3.29 1.98 20.15
CA PRO A 65 4.42 1.76 21.04
C PRO A 65 5.73 2.06 20.30
N ASN A 66 6.68 2.67 21.02
CA ASN A 66 8.05 2.92 20.56
C ASN A 66 8.22 3.80 19.31
N THR A 67 7.25 4.58 18.83
CA THR A 67 7.42 5.45 17.63
C THR A 67 8.64 6.36 17.65
N LYS A 68 9.06 6.82 18.83
CA LYS A 68 10.22 7.69 19.05
C LYS A 68 11.57 7.06 18.68
N ILE A 69 11.64 5.75 18.47
CA ILE A 69 12.86 5.05 18.03
C ILE A 69 13.12 5.22 16.54
N VAL A 70 12.11 5.62 15.77
CA VAL A 70 12.25 5.88 14.33
C VAL A 70 13.00 7.20 14.18
N ASP A 71 14.29 7.10 13.85
CA ASP A 71 15.12 8.27 13.60
C ASP A 71 14.87 8.78 12.17
N ASN A 72 14.97 10.09 11.98
CA ASN A 72 14.95 10.73 10.67
C ASN A 72 16.34 11.22 10.24
N LYS A 73 17.37 10.91 11.02
CA LYS A 73 18.76 11.26 10.72
C LYS A 73 19.38 10.32 9.70
N ALA A 74 20.37 10.85 9.01
CA ALA A 74 21.17 10.10 8.04
C ALA A 74 21.76 8.84 8.67
N VAL A 75 21.76 7.75 7.89
CA VAL A 75 22.52 6.55 8.19
C VAL A 75 23.99 6.98 8.36
N THR A 76 24.60 6.67 9.51
CA THR A 76 26.03 6.94 9.71
C THR A 76 26.83 6.23 8.61
N THR A 77 27.48 7.03 7.77
CA THR A 77 28.24 6.56 6.62
C THR A 77 29.46 5.77 7.06
N SER A 78 29.90 4.84 6.22
CA SER A 78 31.20 4.21 6.33
C SER A 78 32.35 5.22 6.48
N ASP A 79 33.28 4.95 7.39
CA ASP A 79 34.50 5.75 7.54
C ASP A 79 35.33 5.68 6.25
N PHE A 80 35.89 6.80 5.79
CA PHE A 80 36.88 6.79 4.72
C PHE A 80 38.25 6.39 5.27
N ILE A 81 38.74 5.22 4.88
CA ILE A 81 39.97 4.62 5.40
C ILE A 81 41.12 4.86 4.41
N ILE A 82 42.22 5.42 4.93
CA ILE A 82 43.50 5.52 4.22
C ILE A 82 44.45 4.52 4.86
N THR A 83 44.81 3.46 4.14
CA THR A 83 45.74 2.42 4.60
C THR A 83 47.12 2.68 4.03
N LEU A 84 48.13 2.52 4.87
CA LEU A 84 49.53 2.68 4.50
C LEU A 84 50.29 1.37 4.71
N ASP A 85 50.78 0.79 3.61
CA ASP A 85 51.64 -0.39 3.63
C ASP A 85 53.01 -0.04 4.22
N CYS A 86 53.32 -0.65 5.37
CA CYS A 86 54.52 -0.43 6.14
C CYS A 86 55.50 -1.61 6.08
N GLU A 87 55.35 -2.56 5.15
CA GLU A 87 56.21 -3.75 5.07
C GLU A 87 57.70 -3.37 4.98
N ASN A 88 58.02 -2.34 4.19
CA ASN A 88 59.39 -1.90 3.93
C ASN A 88 59.76 -0.55 4.57
N VAL A 89 58.83 0.11 5.29
CA VAL A 89 59.00 1.46 5.83
C VAL A 89 58.43 1.53 7.24
N LYS A 90 59.22 1.93 8.24
CA LYS A 90 58.71 2.08 9.62
C LYS A 90 58.27 3.53 9.87
N VAL A 91 57.09 3.69 10.45
CA VAL A 91 56.56 5.01 10.83
C VAL A 91 57.17 5.47 12.16
N GLU A 92 57.66 6.71 12.21
CA GLU A 92 58.12 7.37 13.44
C GLU A 92 56.99 8.15 14.11
N SER A 93 56.27 8.97 13.33
CA SER A 93 55.13 9.73 13.83
C SER A 93 54.08 9.97 12.75
N ILE A 94 52.83 10.12 13.20
CA ILE A 94 51.68 10.46 12.37
C ILE A 94 51.07 11.73 12.96
N LYS A 95 50.80 12.73 12.11
CA LYS A 95 50.09 13.96 12.48
C LYS A 95 48.95 14.18 11.50
N SER A 96 47.82 14.70 11.99
CA SER A 96 46.72 15.14 11.17
C SER A 96 46.44 16.63 11.40
N ALA A 97 46.06 17.35 10.34
CA ALA A 97 45.64 18.74 10.40
C ALA A 97 44.51 18.98 9.39
N ILE A 98 43.51 19.77 9.79
CA ILE A 98 42.41 20.19 8.91
C ILE A 98 42.58 21.68 8.67
N GLU A 99 42.92 22.05 7.44
CA GLU A 99 43.18 23.45 7.05
C GLU A 99 42.60 23.71 5.65
N ASN A 100 41.93 24.85 5.45
CA ASN A 100 41.38 25.26 4.16
C ASN A 100 40.50 24.17 3.48
N ASN A 101 39.66 23.51 4.27
CA ASN A 101 38.80 22.41 3.82
C ASN A 101 39.57 21.20 3.24
N LYS A 102 40.83 20.99 3.68
CA LYS A 102 41.65 19.83 3.33
C LYS A 102 42.09 19.11 4.60
N VAL A 103 42.05 17.78 4.55
CA VAL A 103 42.63 16.92 5.58
C VAL A 103 44.05 16.55 5.16
N ASN A 104 45.04 17.01 5.92
CA ASN A 104 46.44 16.66 5.72
C ASN A 104 46.82 15.55 6.71
N ILE A 105 47.21 14.38 6.19
CA ILE A 105 47.78 13.29 6.98
C ILE A 105 49.29 13.27 6.70
N ILE A 106 50.09 13.68 7.68
CA ILE A 106 51.54 13.80 7.58
C ILE A 106 52.18 12.61 8.30
N ILE A 107 52.84 11.76 7.54
CA ILE A 107 53.51 10.56 8.03
C ILE A 107 55.02 10.78 7.93
N THR A 108 55.72 10.72 9.07
CA THR A 108 57.18 10.80 9.12
C THR A 108 57.77 9.39 9.23
N PRO A 109 58.52 8.90 8.24
CA PRO A 109 59.17 7.60 8.32
C PRO A 109 60.43 7.66 9.19
N LYS A 110 60.65 6.64 10.01
CA LYS A 110 61.90 6.42 10.75
C LYS A 110 63.03 5.97 9.82
N ASN A 111 62.69 5.20 8.78
CA ASN A 111 63.58 4.73 7.73
C ASN A 111 62.77 4.39 6.47
N GLY A 112 63.39 4.54 5.29
CA GLY A 112 62.70 4.34 4.00
C GLY A 112 61.87 5.56 3.58
N GLN A 113 61.08 5.40 2.52
CA GLN A 113 60.17 6.42 2.00
C GLN A 113 58.86 5.77 1.54
N PHE A 114 57.73 6.44 1.80
CA PHE A 114 56.45 6.02 1.26
C PHE A 114 56.28 6.52 -0.17
N HIS A 115 55.75 5.66 -1.03
CA HIS A 115 55.35 5.96 -2.40
C HIS A 115 53.84 5.88 -2.55
N LYS A 116 53.30 6.42 -3.66
CA LYS A 116 51.85 6.39 -3.94
C LYS A 116 51.26 4.98 -3.85
N ASN A 117 52.02 3.97 -4.30
CA ASN A 117 51.57 2.58 -4.31
C ASN A 117 51.52 1.94 -2.92
N ASN A 118 52.10 2.58 -1.89
CA ASN A 118 51.97 2.15 -0.50
C ASN A 118 50.68 2.67 0.14
N VAL A 119 49.95 3.56 -0.52
CA VAL A 119 48.68 4.09 -0.02
C VAL A 119 47.54 3.41 -0.75
N SER A 120 46.66 2.77 0.00
CA SER A 120 45.38 2.30 -0.51
C SER A 120 44.23 3.02 0.18
N PHE A 121 43.17 3.24 -0.57
CA PHE A 121 41.94 3.87 -0.08
C PHE A 121 40.87 2.80 0.03
N GLY A 122 40.09 2.87 1.09
CA GLY A 122 38.91 2.04 1.28
C GLY A 122 37.85 2.82 2.04
N SER A 123 36.70 2.20 2.19
CA SER A 123 35.67 2.56 3.15
C SER A 123 35.66 1.51 4.25
N SER A 124 35.25 1.87 5.47
CA SER A 124 34.79 0.85 6.40
C SER A 124 33.60 0.12 5.77
N LYS A 125 33.42 -1.16 6.08
CA LYS A 125 32.13 -1.78 5.81
C LYS A 125 31.07 -1.01 6.59
N SER A 126 29.85 -0.97 6.06
CA SER A 126 28.67 -0.54 6.82
C SER A 126 28.70 -1.21 8.19
N ASP A 127 28.32 -0.46 9.23
CA ASP A 127 28.13 -1.01 10.56
C ASP A 127 27.04 -2.09 10.57
N TYR A 128 26.13 -2.09 9.60
CA TYR A 128 25.05 -3.05 9.49
C TYR A 128 25.47 -4.30 8.71
N ASP A 129 25.05 -5.45 9.22
CA ASP A 129 25.23 -6.75 8.55
C ASP A 129 23.94 -7.27 7.89
N LEU A 130 22.82 -6.55 8.06
CA LEU A 130 21.54 -6.80 7.40
C LEU A 130 20.72 -5.51 7.28
N VAL A 131 20.07 -5.33 6.13
CA VAL A 131 19.01 -4.34 5.93
C VAL A 131 17.69 -5.08 5.72
N ILE A 132 16.65 -4.70 6.45
CA ILE A 132 15.27 -5.15 6.25
C ILE A 132 14.48 -3.94 5.75
N VAL A 133 13.98 -4.03 4.51
CA VAL A 133 13.11 -3.02 3.91
C VAL A 133 11.70 -3.56 3.91
N VAL A 134 10.79 -2.83 4.56
CA VAL A 134 9.39 -3.24 4.73
C VAL A 134 8.46 -2.28 4.01
N ASP A 135 7.39 -2.84 3.44
CA ASP A 135 6.31 -2.09 2.82
C ASP A 135 6.82 -1.07 1.78
N THR A 136 7.66 -1.54 0.85
CA THR A 136 8.34 -0.67 -0.11
C THR A 136 8.56 -1.42 -1.41
N ALA A 137 8.01 -0.86 -2.49
CA ALA A 137 8.06 -1.44 -3.83
C ALA A 137 9.37 -1.15 -4.57
N GLU A 138 9.98 0.00 -4.29
CA GLU A 138 11.19 0.48 -4.98
C GLU A 138 12.11 1.22 -4.01
N LEU A 139 13.43 1.06 -4.18
CA LEU A 139 14.43 1.74 -3.33
C LEU A 139 14.29 3.27 -3.32
N ASN A 140 13.76 3.86 -4.39
CA ASN A 140 13.51 5.31 -4.46
C ASN A 140 12.48 5.80 -3.43
N GLN A 141 11.56 4.93 -2.99
CA GLN A 141 10.57 5.24 -1.95
C GLN A 141 11.19 5.35 -0.55
N LEU A 142 12.47 5.00 -0.38
CA LEU A 142 13.20 5.23 0.86
C LEU A 142 13.69 6.67 0.99
N GLY A 143 13.51 7.51 -0.03
CA GLY A 143 13.87 8.92 -0.01
C GLY A 143 15.39 9.16 0.11
N ASN A 144 15.77 10.15 0.91
CA ASN A 144 17.17 10.57 1.06
C ASN A 144 18.07 9.44 1.59
N ILE A 145 17.53 8.51 2.38
CA ILE A 145 18.29 7.35 2.88
C ILE A 145 18.93 6.58 1.73
N TYR A 146 18.16 6.27 0.68
CA TYR A 146 18.71 5.57 -0.49
C TYR A 146 19.57 6.47 -1.36
N GLN A 147 19.15 7.72 -1.59
CA GLN A 147 19.86 8.66 -2.45
C GLN A 147 21.27 8.98 -1.94
N GLU A 148 21.44 9.09 -0.62
CA GLU A 148 22.71 9.42 0.02
C GLU A 148 23.57 8.17 0.28
N ASN A 149 22.96 6.98 0.36
CA ASN A 149 23.65 5.75 0.75
C ASN A 149 23.45 4.58 -0.24
N PRO A 150 23.61 4.76 -1.57
CA PRO A 150 23.35 3.69 -2.55
C PRO A 150 24.27 2.47 -2.37
N HIS A 151 25.49 2.68 -1.85
CA HIS A 151 26.46 1.63 -1.56
C HIS A 151 26.00 0.67 -0.45
N LEU A 152 25.20 1.15 0.52
CA LEU A 152 24.66 0.31 1.59
C LEU A 152 23.87 -0.88 1.04
N PHE A 153 23.07 -0.64 0.00
CA PHE A 153 22.16 -1.62 -0.59
C PHE A 153 22.86 -2.58 -1.55
N SER A 154 24.11 -2.31 -1.94
CA SER A 154 24.94 -3.23 -2.72
C SER A 154 25.94 -4.02 -1.87
N GLU A 155 26.35 -3.49 -0.72
CA GLU A 155 27.32 -4.13 0.18
C GLU A 155 26.69 -4.99 1.28
N VAL A 156 25.52 -4.59 1.80
CA VAL A 156 24.82 -5.27 2.90
C VAL A 156 23.66 -6.09 2.32
N PRO A 157 23.46 -7.35 2.74
CA PRO A 157 22.32 -8.12 2.26
C PRO A 157 21.00 -7.45 2.66
N VAL A 158 20.11 -7.29 1.67
CA VAL A 158 18.78 -6.69 1.84
C VAL A 158 17.70 -7.78 1.85
N ILE A 159 16.79 -7.74 2.82
CA ILE A 159 15.51 -8.46 2.81
C ILE A 159 14.43 -7.45 2.44
N ASN A 160 13.64 -7.70 1.40
CA ASN A 160 12.48 -6.90 1.03
C ASN A 160 11.20 -7.68 1.34
N ILE A 161 10.35 -7.12 2.21
CA ILE A 161 9.04 -7.68 2.56
C ILE A 161 7.99 -6.67 2.13
N ASP A 162 7.12 -7.06 1.20
CA ASP A 162 6.20 -6.12 0.55
C ASP A 162 4.97 -6.82 -0.03
N HIS A 163 3.93 -6.08 -0.37
CA HIS A 163 2.71 -6.59 -1.00
C HIS A 163 2.28 -5.78 -2.25
N HIS A 164 3.04 -4.75 -2.63
CA HIS A 164 2.72 -3.94 -3.79
C HIS A 164 2.93 -4.67 -5.12
N VAL A 165 1.98 -4.52 -6.05
CA VAL A 165 2.08 -5.07 -7.41
C VAL A 165 3.25 -4.49 -8.19
N SER A 166 3.66 -3.26 -7.89
CA SER A 166 4.77 -2.56 -8.54
C SER A 166 6.17 -2.96 -8.01
N ASN A 167 6.25 -3.88 -7.05
CA ASN A 167 7.52 -4.21 -6.40
C ASN A 167 8.60 -4.69 -7.39
N THR A 168 9.79 -4.10 -7.29
CA THR A 168 10.94 -4.35 -8.20
C THR A 168 11.86 -5.49 -7.77
N HIS A 169 11.58 -6.13 -6.63
CA HIS A 169 12.31 -7.28 -6.08
C HIS A 169 13.81 -6.98 -5.90
N PHE A 170 14.12 -5.79 -5.36
CA PHE A 170 15.48 -5.28 -5.22
C PHE A 170 16.31 -5.95 -4.11
N GLY A 171 15.68 -6.74 -3.24
CA GLY A 171 16.33 -7.42 -2.14
C GLY A 171 17.17 -8.61 -2.60
N LYS A 172 18.13 -9.01 -1.75
CA LYS A 172 18.79 -10.32 -1.85
C LYS A 172 17.80 -11.46 -1.57
N ILE A 173 16.87 -11.23 -0.64
CA ILE A 173 15.71 -12.08 -0.42
C ILE A 173 14.48 -11.19 -0.57
N ASN A 174 13.55 -11.58 -1.44
CA ASN A 174 12.30 -10.87 -1.68
C ASN A 174 11.14 -11.76 -1.21
N TYR A 175 10.40 -11.28 -0.22
CA TYR A 175 9.18 -11.91 0.26
C TYR A 175 8.00 -11.01 -0.05
N VAL A 176 7.52 -11.15 -1.29
CA VAL A 176 6.47 -10.32 -1.87
C VAL A 176 5.24 -11.17 -2.13
N ASP A 177 4.08 -10.73 -1.63
CA ASP A 177 2.80 -11.40 -1.84
C ASP A 177 1.71 -10.37 -2.17
N ILE A 178 1.42 -10.21 -3.46
CA ILE A 178 0.44 -9.24 -3.97
C ILE A 178 -1.02 -9.55 -3.55
N MET A 179 -1.26 -10.71 -2.95
CA MET A 179 -2.57 -11.10 -2.43
C MET A 179 -2.70 -10.83 -0.93
N ALA A 180 -1.61 -10.45 -0.24
CA ALA A 180 -1.66 -10.05 1.15
C ALA A 180 -2.27 -8.66 1.28
N SER A 181 -3.06 -8.44 2.32
CA SER A 181 -3.72 -7.15 2.53
C SER A 181 -2.79 -6.08 3.13
N SER A 182 -1.56 -6.45 3.48
CA SER A 182 -0.56 -5.60 4.16
C SER A 182 0.77 -6.36 4.28
N ALA A 183 1.89 -5.65 4.42
CA ALA A 183 3.19 -6.21 4.78
C ALA A 183 3.20 -6.82 6.18
N THR A 184 2.47 -6.24 7.14
CA THR A 184 2.32 -6.81 8.50
C THR A 184 1.72 -8.22 8.50
N GLU A 185 0.82 -8.54 7.56
CA GLU A 185 0.28 -9.90 7.34
C GLU A 185 1.39 -10.91 6.96
N LEU A 186 2.46 -10.45 6.31
CA LEU A 186 3.63 -11.24 5.93
C LEU A 186 4.66 -11.35 7.06
N ILE A 187 4.73 -10.34 7.92
CA ILE A 187 5.71 -10.29 9.02
C ILE A 187 5.32 -11.24 10.16
N LEU A 188 4.04 -11.33 10.49
CA LEU A 188 3.56 -12.21 11.57
C LEU A 188 4.12 -13.65 11.49
N PRO A 189 4.00 -14.39 10.36
CA PRO A 189 4.57 -15.74 10.28
C PRO A 189 6.11 -15.78 10.37
N ILE A 190 6.82 -14.71 9.99
CA ILE A 190 8.29 -14.61 10.17
C ILE A 190 8.62 -14.53 11.66
N LEU A 191 7.89 -13.71 12.42
CA LEU A 191 8.10 -13.56 13.86
C LEU A 191 7.71 -14.82 14.64
N GLU A 192 6.64 -15.51 14.23
CA GLU A 192 6.26 -16.81 14.79
C GLU A 192 7.37 -17.85 14.59
N GLU A 193 7.96 -17.92 13.38
CA GLU A 193 9.02 -18.88 13.07
C GLU A 193 10.33 -18.53 13.80
N LEU A 194 10.67 -17.24 13.91
CA LEU A 194 11.77 -16.78 14.76
C LEU A 194 11.54 -17.16 16.23
N SER A 195 10.32 -17.00 16.74
CA SER A 195 9.96 -17.34 18.13
C SER A 195 10.16 -18.83 18.39
N LYS A 196 9.66 -19.69 17.49
CA LYS A 196 9.83 -21.15 17.55
C LYS A 196 11.32 -21.55 17.51
N LYS A 197 12.08 -20.99 16.57
CA LYS A 197 13.50 -21.31 16.37
C LYS A 197 14.36 -20.90 17.56
N THR A 198 14.12 -19.72 18.12
CA THR A 198 14.90 -19.15 19.22
C THR A 198 14.40 -19.56 20.59
N ARG A 199 13.22 -20.22 20.67
CA ARG A 199 12.51 -20.54 21.92
C ARG A 199 12.31 -19.32 22.81
N THR A 200 12.13 -18.16 22.19
CA THR A 200 11.87 -16.88 22.84
C THR A 200 10.51 -16.41 22.39
N ASP A 201 9.67 -15.98 23.31
CA ASP A 201 8.36 -15.42 22.97
C ASP A 201 8.54 -13.99 22.43
N LEU A 202 8.42 -13.83 21.12
CA LEU A 202 8.69 -12.54 20.48
C LEU A 202 7.44 -11.67 20.38
N ILE A 203 6.24 -12.23 20.29
CA ILE A 203 5.02 -11.47 19.98
C ILE A 203 4.26 -11.19 21.27
N ASP A 204 4.39 -9.97 21.80
CA ASP A 204 3.59 -9.46 22.91
C ASP A 204 2.46 -8.55 22.41
N GLU A 205 1.67 -8.00 23.33
CA GLU A 205 0.55 -7.10 23.03
C GLU A 205 0.97 -5.85 22.24
N ASP A 206 2.19 -5.34 22.43
CA ASP A 206 2.69 -4.17 21.71
C ASP A 206 3.04 -4.51 20.27
N ILE A 207 3.78 -5.60 20.05
CA ILE A 207 4.07 -6.10 18.69
C ILE A 207 2.77 -6.49 17.99
N ALA A 208 1.84 -7.13 18.70
CA ALA A 208 0.56 -7.50 18.14
C ALA A 208 -0.28 -6.26 17.75
N THR A 209 -0.25 -5.20 18.56
CA THR A 209 -0.90 -3.93 18.25
C THR A 209 -0.28 -3.24 17.04
N LEU A 210 1.04 -3.25 16.90
CA LEU A 210 1.75 -2.72 15.72
C LEU A 210 1.36 -3.46 14.45
N LEU A 211 1.39 -4.79 14.46
CA LEU A 211 1.02 -5.61 13.31
C LEU A 211 -0.47 -5.46 12.96
N LEU A 212 -1.35 -5.41 13.97
CA LEU A 212 -2.78 -5.23 13.74
C LEU A 212 -3.08 -3.84 13.17
N THR A 213 -2.30 -2.83 13.54
CA THR A 213 -2.45 -1.47 13.00
C THR A 213 -2.22 -1.48 11.50
N GLY A 214 -1.18 -2.16 11.00
CA GLY A 214 -0.93 -2.26 9.56
C GLY A 214 -2.08 -2.90 8.80
N ILE A 215 -2.57 -4.06 9.26
CA ILE A 215 -3.74 -4.71 8.65
C ILE A 215 -4.95 -3.77 8.66
N ILE A 216 -5.22 -3.10 9.78
CA ILE A 216 -6.39 -2.21 9.91
C ILE A 216 -6.26 -1.01 8.99
N THR A 217 -5.12 -0.31 8.95
CA THR A 217 -4.97 0.88 8.12
C THR A 217 -5.06 0.55 6.64
N ASP A 218 -4.42 -0.53 6.22
CA ASP A 218 -4.30 -0.86 4.80
C ASP A 218 -5.60 -1.44 4.21
N THR A 219 -6.40 -2.11 5.05
CA THR A 219 -7.74 -2.59 4.67
C THR A 219 -8.86 -1.56 4.88
N GLY A 220 -8.55 -0.36 5.38
CA GLY A 220 -9.58 0.62 5.75
C GLY A 220 -10.51 0.08 6.84
N SER A 221 -9.95 -0.60 7.83
CA SER A 221 -10.69 -1.37 8.85
C SER A 221 -11.62 -2.41 8.22
N PHE A 222 -11.08 -3.21 7.29
CA PHE A 222 -11.78 -4.29 6.58
C PHE A 222 -12.92 -3.84 5.66
N GLN A 223 -12.89 -2.59 5.19
CA GLN A 223 -13.91 -2.01 4.30
C GLN A 223 -13.48 -2.02 2.83
N ASN A 224 -12.17 -2.05 2.58
CA ASN A 224 -11.60 -1.95 1.24
C ASN A 224 -11.58 -3.31 0.53
N ALA A 225 -11.49 -3.26 -0.81
CA ALA A 225 -11.51 -4.44 -1.68
C ALA A 225 -10.28 -5.36 -1.53
N ASN A 226 -9.19 -4.89 -0.94
CA ASN A 226 -7.99 -5.68 -0.59
C ASN A 226 -8.18 -6.54 0.68
N THR A 227 -9.35 -6.46 1.33
CA THR A 227 -9.68 -7.30 2.50
C THR A 227 -9.84 -8.77 2.09
N THR A 228 -9.14 -9.68 2.77
CA THR A 228 -9.17 -11.13 2.47
C THR A 228 -9.56 -11.98 3.69
N PRO A 229 -10.00 -13.24 3.53
CA PRO A 229 -10.18 -14.16 4.66
C PRO A 229 -8.90 -14.35 5.50
N ARG A 230 -7.74 -14.23 4.86
CA ARG A 230 -6.43 -14.29 5.53
C ARG A 230 -6.22 -13.09 6.44
N SER A 231 -6.57 -11.87 5.99
CA SER A 231 -6.48 -10.66 6.82
C SER A 231 -7.33 -10.75 8.09
N PHE A 232 -8.56 -11.26 8.01
CA PHE A 232 -9.40 -11.52 9.19
C PHE A 232 -8.81 -12.57 10.13
N SER A 233 -8.29 -13.66 9.56
CA SER A 233 -7.69 -14.75 10.35
C SER A 233 -6.46 -14.27 11.11
N LYS A 234 -5.60 -13.48 10.45
CA LYS A 234 -4.40 -12.88 11.06
C LYS A 234 -4.75 -11.80 12.08
N ALA A 235 -5.78 -10.99 11.82
CA ALA A 235 -6.29 -10.05 12.81
C ALA A 235 -6.83 -10.73 14.07
N ALA A 236 -7.58 -11.83 13.92
CA ALA A 236 -8.07 -12.61 15.05
C ALA A 236 -6.92 -13.20 15.89
N GLU A 237 -5.87 -13.69 15.23
CA GLU A 237 -4.65 -14.16 15.89
C GLU A 237 -3.93 -13.05 16.65
N LEU A 238 -3.77 -11.87 16.06
CA LEU A 238 -3.16 -10.71 16.72
C LEU A 238 -3.97 -10.24 17.94
N ILE A 239 -5.31 -10.26 17.84
CA ILE A 239 -6.19 -9.99 18.99
C ILE A 239 -5.97 -11.05 20.09
N ALA A 240 -5.78 -12.32 19.72
CA ALA A 240 -5.45 -13.37 20.69
C ALA A 240 -4.07 -13.16 21.36
N TYR A 241 -3.11 -12.53 20.68
CA TYR A 241 -1.86 -12.05 21.26
C TYR A 241 -2.01 -10.76 22.10
N GLY A 242 -3.21 -10.21 22.24
CA GLY A 242 -3.50 -9.04 23.08
C GLY A 242 -3.48 -7.70 22.33
N ALA A 243 -3.52 -7.70 20.99
CA ALA A 243 -3.56 -6.46 20.21
C ALA A 243 -4.74 -5.57 20.62
N ARG A 244 -4.46 -4.28 20.85
CA ARG A 244 -5.41 -3.30 21.39
C ARG A 244 -6.25 -2.66 20.30
N GLN A 245 -7.11 -3.45 19.67
CA GLN A 245 -7.93 -3.03 18.51
C GLN A 245 -8.74 -1.74 18.76
N GLN A 246 -9.32 -1.58 19.94
CA GLN A 246 -10.12 -0.38 20.27
C GLN A 246 -9.25 0.89 20.32
N GLU A 247 -8.01 0.78 20.79
CA GLU A 247 -7.05 1.89 20.81
C GLU A 247 -6.68 2.31 19.40
N ILE A 248 -6.44 1.35 18.51
CA ILE A 248 -6.16 1.59 17.09
C ILE A 248 -7.33 2.33 16.45
N ILE A 249 -8.56 1.81 16.58
CA ILE A 249 -9.74 2.47 15.99
C ILE A 249 -9.95 3.87 16.57
N GLN A 250 -9.71 4.04 17.87
CA GLN A 250 -9.87 5.34 18.51
C GLN A 250 -8.97 6.38 17.84
N HIS A 251 -7.68 6.09 17.67
CA HIS A 251 -6.70 7.05 17.15
C HIS A 251 -6.64 7.14 15.62
N ILE A 252 -6.99 6.08 14.89
CA ILE A 252 -6.95 6.12 13.42
C ILE A 252 -8.25 6.68 12.84
N TYR A 253 -9.41 6.28 13.38
CA TYR A 253 -10.71 6.59 12.75
C TYR A 253 -11.60 7.52 13.58
N LYS A 254 -11.46 7.53 14.91
CA LYS A 254 -12.37 8.27 15.81
C LYS A 254 -11.79 9.55 16.42
N THR A 255 -10.53 9.89 16.14
CA THR A 255 -9.94 11.18 16.55
C THR A 255 -9.97 12.16 15.38
N LYS A 256 -11.11 12.83 15.21
CA LYS A 256 -11.19 14.04 14.37
C LYS A 256 -11.04 15.26 15.27
N GLN A 257 -10.24 16.24 14.84
CA GLN A 257 -10.12 17.50 15.58
C GLN A 257 -11.48 18.22 15.58
N LEU A 258 -11.79 18.95 16.65
CA LEU A 258 -13.05 19.70 16.72
C LEU A 258 -13.17 20.73 15.58
N SER A 259 -12.05 21.34 15.17
CA SER A 259 -11.96 22.24 14.02
C SER A 259 -12.38 21.54 12.73
N GLN A 260 -11.92 20.31 12.51
CA GLN A 260 -12.33 19.47 11.38
C GLN A 260 -13.82 19.14 11.42
N LEU A 261 -14.37 18.77 12.59
CA LEU A 261 -15.81 18.51 12.73
C LEU A 261 -16.67 19.76 12.46
N LYS A 262 -16.22 20.94 12.91
CA LYS A 262 -16.87 22.22 12.60
C LYS A 262 -16.82 22.51 11.09
N LEU A 263 -15.66 22.29 10.46
CA LEU A 263 -15.48 22.46 9.02
C LEU A 263 -16.40 21.52 8.25
N TRP A 264 -16.49 20.25 8.65
CA TRP A 264 -17.45 19.30 8.09
C TRP A 264 -18.87 19.83 8.18
N GLY A 265 -19.31 20.32 9.35
CA GLY A 265 -20.62 20.95 9.49
C GLY A 265 -20.87 22.09 8.49
N ARG A 266 -19.85 22.93 8.22
CA ARG A 266 -19.93 23.99 7.21
C ARG A 266 -20.08 23.42 5.80
N VAL A 267 -19.22 22.47 5.42
CA VAL A 267 -19.25 21.82 4.10
C VAL A 267 -20.60 21.12 3.88
N LEU A 268 -21.02 20.29 4.83
CA LEU A 268 -22.27 19.54 4.76
C LEU A 268 -23.50 20.46 4.66
N SER A 269 -23.47 21.63 5.32
CA SER A 269 -24.55 22.62 5.23
C SER A 269 -24.62 23.37 3.90
N LYS A 270 -23.58 23.29 3.07
CA LYS A 270 -23.45 23.96 1.76
C LYS A 270 -23.44 22.96 0.59
N ILE A 271 -23.85 21.72 0.83
CA ILE A 271 -24.00 20.73 -0.23
C ILE A 271 -25.07 21.22 -1.21
N GLU A 272 -24.72 21.21 -2.48
CA GLU A 272 -25.62 21.43 -3.61
C GLU A 272 -25.64 20.16 -4.47
N THR A 273 -26.80 19.87 -5.08
CA THR A 273 -26.99 18.68 -5.92
C THR A 273 -27.59 19.02 -7.27
N ASP A 274 -27.24 18.23 -8.28
CA ASP A 274 -27.90 18.20 -9.58
C ASP A 274 -28.15 16.74 -9.95
N ASP A 275 -29.35 16.26 -9.62
CA ASP A 275 -29.73 14.85 -9.80
C ASP A 275 -29.77 14.43 -11.27
N ALA A 276 -30.16 15.34 -12.16
CA ALA A 276 -30.23 15.08 -13.61
C ALA A 276 -28.84 14.78 -14.17
N HIS A 277 -27.85 15.60 -13.79
CA HIS A 277 -26.46 15.42 -14.21
C HIS A 277 -25.67 14.50 -13.28
N ARG A 278 -26.26 14.06 -12.16
CA ARG A 278 -25.66 13.20 -11.13
C ARG A 278 -24.41 13.81 -10.53
N ILE A 279 -24.50 15.08 -10.15
CA ILE A 279 -23.40 15.88 -9.59
C ILE A 279 -23.74 16.28 -8.15
N VAL A 280 -22.77 16.18 -7.26
CA VAL A 280 -22.81 16.76 -5.92
C VAL A 280 -21.60 17.65 -5.73
N TRP A 281 -21.79 18.83 -5.15
CA TRP A 281 -20.65 19.69 -4.81
C TRP A 281 -20.87 20.47 -3.53
N SER A 282 -19.76 20.96 -2.98
CA SER A 282 -19.77 21.94 -1.91
C SER A 282 -18.62 22.93 -2.08
N VAL A 283 -18.77 24.09 -1.48
CA VAL A 283 -17.76 25.17 -1.49
C VAL A 283 -17.20 25.41 -0.08
N VAL A 284 -15.90 25.75 -0.02
CA VAL A 284 -15.20 26.13 1.22
C VAL A 284 -14.45 27.44 0.98
N SER A 285 -14.87 28.50 1.66
CA SER A 285 -14.23 29.81 1.58
C SER A 285 -13.09 29.96 2.58
N GLN A 286 -12.24 30.96 2.38
CA GLN A 286 -11.23 31.35 3.37
C GLN A 286 -11.85 31.79 4.71
N GLN A 287 -13.07 32.32 4.69
CA GLN A 287 -13.78 32.64 5.91
C GLN A 287 -14.21 31.39 6.67
N ASP A 288 -14.59 30.32 5.98
CA ASP A 288 -14.96 29.06 6.64
C ASP A 288 -13.77 28.50 7.41
N PHE A 289 -12.58 28.45 6.80
CA PHE A 289 -11.34 28.00 7.48
C PHE A 289 -11.03 28.83 8.73
N ARG A 290 -11.18 30.16 8.65
CA ARG A 290 -10.98 31.05 9.81
C ARG A 290 -12.01 30.81 10.91
N ASP A 291 -13.30 30.69 10.55
CA ASP A 291 -14.39 30.51 11.51
C ASP A 291 -14.33 29.15 12.23
N THR A 292 -13.77 28.13 11.57
CA THR A 292 -13.67 26.78 12.12
C THR A 292 -12.29 26.48 12.72
N GLU A 293 -11.35 27.42 12.63
CA GLU A 293 -9.96 27.25 13.08
C GLU A 293 -9.31 26.01 12.45
N SER A 294 -9.60 25.78 11.17
CA SER A 294 -9.18 24.59 10.44
C SER A 294 -8.23 24.93 9.29
N SER A 295 -7.42 23.95 8.87
CA SER A 295 -6.53 24.08 7.70
C SER A 295 -7.10 23.40 6.45
N GLU A 296 -6.51 23.69 5.29
CA GLU A 296 -6.88 23.05 4.03
C GLU A 296 -6.70 21.52 4.05
N GLU A 297 -5.74 21.01 4.82
CA GLU A 297 -5.43 19.57 4.92
C GLU A 297 -6.61 18.78 5.50
N GLN A 298 -7.43 19.44 6.33
CA GLN A 298 -8.60 18.83 6.99
C GLN A 298 -9.82 18.66 6.05
N THR A 299 -9.68 19.04 4.77
CA THR A 299 -10.73 18.88 3.75
C THR A 299 -10.71 17.53 3.01
N GLY A 300 -9.67 16.70 3.18
CA GLY A 300 -9.58 15.40 2.51
C GLY A 300 -10.71 14.47 2.93
N ASP A 301 -10.86 14.25 4.24
CA ASP A 301 -11.83 13.28 4.75
C ASP A 301 -13.29 13.67 4.45
N VAL A 302 -13.62 14.96 4.31
CA VAL A 302 -15.00 15.38 4.06
C VAL A 302 -15.44 15.08 2.63
N ILE A 303 -14.56 15.20 1.63
CA ILE A 303 -14.92 14.86 0.25
C ILE A 303 -15.11 13.35 0.11
N ASP A 304 -14.32 12.55 0.82
CA ASP A 304 -14.46 11.10 0.81
C ASP A 304 -15.74 10.67 1.54
N GLU A 305 -16.11 11.33 2.65
CA GLU A 305 -17.40 11.13 3.31
C GLU A 305 -18.58 11.50 2.40
N LEU A 306 -18.49 12.61 1.65
CA LEU A 306 -19.50 13.01 0.67
C LEU A 306 -19.64 11.97 -0.46
N MET A 307 -18.54 11.37 -0.92
CA MET A 307 -18.59 10.29 -1.90
C MET A 307 -19.34 9.08 -1.39
N THR A 308 -18.99 8.60 -0.19
CA THR A 308 -19.54 7.37 0.37
C THR A 308 -21.03 7.49 0.68
N ASN A 309 -21.52 8.69 1.01
CA ASN A 309 -22.88 8.92 1.47
C ASN A 309 -23.79 9.67 0.49
N ALA A 310 -23.36 9.94 -0.75
CA ALA A 310 -24.19 10.57 -1.79
C ALA A 310 -24.71 9.56 -2.82
N PRO A 311 -25.77 8.79 -2.51
CA PRO A 311 -26.32 7.81 -3.43
C PRO A 311 -26.80 8.48 -4.72
N GLY A 312 -26.38 7.93 -5.87
CA GLY A 312 -26.79 8.40 -7.19
C GLY A 312 -25.89 9.48 -7.81
N ALA A 313 -25.00 10.10 -7.04
CA ALA A 313 -23.97 10.99 -7.57
C ALA A 313 -22.90 10.17 -8.32
N GLU A 314 -22.51 10.60 -9.52
CA GLU A 314 -21.36 10.03 -10.25
C GLU A 314 -20.13 10.94 -10.24
N VAL A 315 -20.32 12.24 -10.01
CA VAL A 315 -19.25 13.23 -9.86
C VAL A 315 -19.45 14.00 -8.56
N VAL A 316 -18.42 14.02 -7.71
CA VAL A 316 -18.39 14.79 -6.46
C VAL A 316 -17.27 15.82 -6.52
N LEU A 317 -17.59 17.08 -6.21
CA LEU A 317 -16.65 18.20 -6.26
C LEU A 317 -16.55 18.89 -4.90
N LEU A 318 -15.32 19.16 -4.46
CA LEU A 318 -15.07 20.11 -3.36
C LEU A 318 -14.25 21.28 -3.89
N ILE A 319 -14.86 22.46 -3.89
CA ILE A 319 -14.27 23.70 -4.42
C ILE A 319 -13.84 24.55 -3.23
N ARG A 320 -12.53 24.83 -3.10
CA ARG A 320 -11.99 25.54 -1.95
C ARG A 320 -11.14 26.74 -2.35
N GLU A 321 -11.28 27.82 -1.60
CA GLU A 321 -10.46 29.02 -1.73
C GLU A 321 -9.19 28.88 -0.89
N LYS A 322 -8.03 29.11 -1.49
CA LYS A 322 -6.71 29.09 -0.83
C LYS A 322 -6.36 30.46 -0.26
N GLU A 323 -5.39 30.51 0.66
CA GLU A 323 -4.96 31.78 1.28
C GLU A 323 -4.42 32.80 0.25
N ASP A 324 -3.83 32.32 -0.84
CA ASP A 324 -3.32 33.15 -1.94
C ASP A 324 -4.40 33.60 -2.94
N GLY A 325 -5.68 33.30 -2.66
CA GLY A 325 -6.82 33.60 -3.53
C GLY A 325 -7.02 32.61 -4.69
N THR A 326 -6.15 31.60 -4.84
CA THR A 326 -6.37 30.52 -5.81
C THR A 326 -7.60 29.71 -5.41
N VAL A 327 -8.38 29.22 -6.38
CA VAL A 327 -9.44 28.24 -6.13
C VAL A 327 -8.91 26.85 -6.48
N ALA A 328 -8.81 25.97 -5.49
CA ALA A 328 -8.44 24.57 -5.68
C ALA A 328 -9.68 23.68 -5.71
N VAL A 329 -9.69 22.71 -6.62
CA VAL A 329 -10.83 21.82 -6.82
C VAL A 329 -10.38 20.38 -6.70
N SER A 330 -11.07 19.63 -5.84
CA SER A 330 -10.95 18.18 -5.76
C SER A 330 -12.12 17.54 -6.49
N VAL A 331 -11.81 16.67 -7.44
CA VAL A 331 -12.78 15.91 -8.24
C VAL A 331 -12.72 14.46 -7.83
N ARG A 332 -13.89 13.86 -7.65
CA ARG A 332 -14.05 12.45 -7.38
C ARG A 332 -15.13 11.84 -8.25
N THR A 333 -14.97 10.57 -8.62
CA THR A 333 -16.00 9.81 -9.34
C THR A 333 -16.28 8.50 -8.63
N THR A 334 -17.57 8.19 -8.46
CA THR A 334 -18.05 6.96 -7.81
C THR A 334 -18.31 5.83 -8.82
N SER A 335 -18.30 6.16 -10.12
CA SER A 335 -18.63 5.27 -11.23
C SER A 335 -17.43 5.12 -12.17
N SER A 336 -17.07 3.87 -12.48
CA SER A 336 -15.99 3.57 -13.47
C SER A 336 -16.30 4.08 -14.88
N LYS A 337 -17.54 4.53 -15.14
CA LYS A 337 -17.97 5.13 -16.41
C LYS A 337 -17.61 6.62 -16.53
N VAL A 338 -17.05 7.22 -15.48
CA VAL A 338 -16.71 8.64 -15.46
C VAL A 338 -15.24 8.81 -15.12
N ASP A 339 -14.54 9.53 -15.99
CA ASP A 339 -13.12 9.80 -15.86
C ASP A 339 -12.90 11.22 -15.32
N GLY A 340 -12.59 11.32 -14.03
CA GLY A 340 -12.34 12.57 -13.34
C GLY A 340 -11.09 13.31 -13.83
N SER A 341 -10.10 12.61 -14.40
CA SER A 341 -8.90 13.28 -14.92
C SER A 341 -9.25 14.20 -16.09
N LYS A 342 -10.18 13.79 -16.95
CA LYS A 342 -10.64 14.59 -18.10
C LYS A 342 -11.33 15.89 -17.68
N ILE A 343 -12.06 15.87 -16.56
CA ILE A 343 -12.64 17.08 -15.98
C ILE A 343 -11.52 18.02 -15.53
N ALA A 344 -10.51 17.48 -14.84
CA ALA A 344 -9.39 18.28 -14.34
C ALA A 344 -8.49 18.83 -15.46
N GLU A 345 -8.22 18.05 -16.50
CA GLU A 345 -7.41 18.43 -17.67
C GLU A 345 -7.96 19.65 -18.40
N HIS A 346 -9.29 19.80 -18.48
CA HIS A 346 -9.93 20.99 -19.08
C HIS A 346 -9.50 22.29 -18.40
N PHE A 347 -9.27 22.24 -17.09
CA PHE A 347 -8.82 23.38 -16.27
C PHE A 347 -7.30 23.38 -16.03
N GLY A 348 -6.53 22.59 -16.79
CA GLY A 348 -5.07 22.50 -16.67
C GLY A 348 -4.58 21.75 -15.42
N GLY A 349 -5.43 20.91 -14.82
CA GLY A 349 -5.05 19.97 -13.77
C GLY A 349 -4.81 18.55 -14.27
N GLY A 350 -5.00 17.57 -13.38
CA GLY A 350 -4.83 16.15 -13.71
C GLY A 350 -5.12 15.24 -12.53
N GLY A 351 -4.78 13.96 -12.66
CA GLY A 351 -4.95 12.95 -11.63
C GLY A 351 -5.34 11.59 -12.21
N HIS A 352 -6.03 10.78 -11.41
CA HIS A 352 -6.54 9.46 -11.79
C HIS A 352 -8.03 9.51 -12.12
N THR A 353 -8.52 8.46 -12.76
CA THR A 353 -9.93 8.33 -13.18
C THR A 353 -10.92 8.55 -12.04
N GLN A 354 -10.63 8.10 -10.81
CA GLN A 354 -11.52 8.28 -9.66
C GLN A 354 -11.18 9.46 -8.75
N ALA A 355 -9.98 10.03 -8.88
CA ALA A 355 -9.50 11.10 -8.02
C ALA A 355 -8.59 12.03 -8.81
N ALA A 356 -9.06 13.25 -9.06
CA ALA A 356 -8.33 14.27 -9.80
C ALA A 356 -8.47 15.64 -9.13
N GLY A 357 -7.72 16.62 -9.63
CA GLY A 357 -7.83 17.99 -9.13
C GLY A 357 -7.17 19.02 -10.03
N PHE A 358 -7.59 20.26 -9.86
CA PHE A 358 -7.08 21.40 -10.62
C PHE A 358 -7.13 22.68 -9.79
N ARG A 359 -6.52 23.76 -10.32
CA ARG A 359 -6.46 25.06 -9.66
C ARG A 359 -6.77 26.17 -10.65
N ILE A 360 -7.64 27.10 -10.26
CA ILE A 360 -7.98 28.29 -11.02
C ILE A 360 -7.36 29.50 -10.31
N LYS A 361 -6.58 30.29 -11.03
CA LYS A 361 -6.01 31.56 -10.55
C LYS A 361 -6.86 32.72 -11.04
N ASP A 362 -6.76 33.85 -10.33
CA ASP A 362 -7.34 35.14 -10.74
C ASP A 362 -8.87 35.12 -10.93
N MET A 363 -9.56 34.25 -10.18
CA MET A 363 -11.02 34.13 -10.21
C MET A 363 -11.56 33.96 -8.79
N ASP A 364 -12.55 34.76 -8.41
CA ASP A 364 -13.18 34.62 -7.09
C ASP A 364 -13.96 33.31 -6.99
N LEU A 365 -14.14 32.82 -5.75
CA LEU A 365 -14.76 31.51 -5.47
C LEU A 365 -16.12 31.33 -6.15
N LYS A 366 -16.96 32.37 -6.18
CA LYS A 366 -18.32 32.30 -6.75
C LYS A 366 -18.29 32.20 -8.27
N SER A 367 -17.44 32.99 -8.92
CA SER A 367 -17.24 32.92 -10.37
C SER A 367 -16.63 31.58 -10.80
N ALA A 368 -15.69 31.06 -9.99
CA ALA A 368 -15.08 29.76 -10.20
C ALA A 368 -16.11 28.64 -10.08
N GLU A 369 -16.89 28.62 -8.99
CA GLU A 369 -17.98 27.67 -8.79
C GLU A 369 -18.91 27.61 -10.01
N TYR A 370 -19.44 28.76 -10.44
CA TYR A 370 -20.33 28.82 -11.59
C TYR A 370 -19.70 28.25 -12.87
N THR A 371 -18.45 28.61 -13.14
CA THR A 371 -17.72 28.16 -14.34
C THR A 371 -17.47 26.65 -14.32
N ILE A 372 -17.04 26.13 -13.18
CA ILE A 372 -16.77 24.70 -12.97
C ILE A 372 -18.06 23.89 -13.13
N ILE A 373 -19.10 24.26 -12.40
CA ILE A 373 -20.36 23.51 -12.40
C ILE A 373 -21.01 23.54 -13.78
N LYS A 374 -20.98 24.69 -14.48
CA LYS A 374 -21.47 24.77 -15.87
C LYS A 374 -20.74 23.80 -16.80
N TYR A 375 -19.41 23.72 -16.70
CA TYR A 375 -18.63 22.78 -17.51
C TYR A 375 -18.97 21.32 -17.18
N VAL A 376 -19.02 20.97 -15.90
CA VAL A 376 -19.27 19.58 -15.47
C VAL A 376 -20.69 19.13 -15.83
N LYS A 377 -21.68 20.03 -15.78
CA LYS A 377 -23.03 19.75 -16.30
C LYS A 377 -23.00 19.40 -17.78
N ASN A 378 -22.31 20.18 -18.62
CA ASN A 378 -22.18 19.88 -20.05
C ASN A 378 -21.46 18.54 -20.29
N PHE A 379 -20.36 18.31 -19.57
CA PHE A 379 -19.62 17.05 -19.63
C PHE A 379 -20.50 15.83 -19.30
N GLN A 380 -21.30 15.93 -18.24
CA GLN A 380 -22.24 14.88 -17.85
C GLN A 380 -23.41 14.76 -18.82
N ALA A 381 -23.94 15.86 -19.34
CA ALA A 381 -25.06 15.87 -20.29
C ALA A 381 -24.70 15.18 -21.61
N GLU A 382 -23.49 15.42 -22.13
CA GLU A 382 -22.98 14.72 -23.32
C GLU A 382 -22.90 13.21 -23.08
N ARG A 383 -22.33 12.81 -21.94
CA ARG A 383 -22.17 11.39 -21.58
C ARG A 383 -23.50 10.70 -21.30
N LEU A 384 -24.45 11.40 -20.70
CA LEU A 384 -25.76 10.89 -20.32
C LEU A 384 -26.81 10.97 -21.42
N GLY A 385 -26.53 11.68 -22.52
CA GLY A 385 -27.51 11.93 -23.56
C GLY A 385 -28.62 12.89 -23.11
N LEU A 386 -28.30 13.87 -22.26
CA LEU A 386 -29.26 14.89 -21.81
C LEU A 386 -29.24 16.12 -22.74
N ASN A 387 -30.36 16.84 -22.76
CA ASN A 387 -30.49 18.20 -23.28
C ASN A 387 -29.88 19.21 -22.29
N GLU A 388 -29.68 20.46 -22.72
CA GLU A 388 -29.12 21.52 -21.85
C GLU A 388 -29.97 21.82 -20.59
N ASP A 389 -31.26 21.46 -20.61
CA ASP A 389 -32.18 21.61 -19.48
C ASP A 389 -32.23 20.38 -18.55
N GLY A 390 -31.38 19.37 -18.79
CA GLY A 390 -31.32 18.13 -18.00
C GLY A 390 -32.38 17.09 -18.35
N THR A 391 -33.22 17.32 -19.37
CA THR A 391 -34.17 16.31 -19.87
C THR A 391 -33.48 15.31 -20.79
N GLU A 392 -33.99 14.08 -20.89
CA GLU A 392 -33.47 13.10 -21.85
C GLU A 392 -33.60 13.64 -23.28
N LYS A 393 -32.53 13.52 -24.09
CA LYS A 393 -32.65 13.75 -25.53
C LYS A 393 -33.69 12.78 -26.07
N PRO A 394 -34.70 13.25 -26.84
CA PRO A 394 -35.60 12.33 -27.52
C PRO A 394 -34.73 11.36 -28.30
N LEU A 395 -34.99 10.05 -28.15
CA LEU A 395 -34.36 9.03 -28.97
C LEU A 395 -34.57 9.42 -30.43
N VAL A 396 -33.54 10.00 -31.05
CA VAL A 396 -33.53 10.18 -32.49
C VAL A 396 -33.41 8.76 -33.02
N ASN A 397 -34.53 8.23 -33.49
CA ASN A 397 -34.56 7.01 -34.28
C ASN A 397 -33.86 7.33 -35.61
N VAL A 398 -32.53 7.45 -35.56
CA VAL A 398 -31.69 7.40 -36.75
C VAL A 398 -31.83 5.96 -37.21
N GLY A 399 -32.63 5.75 -38.25
CA GLY A 399 -32.72 4.46 -38.89
C GLY A 399 -31.34 4.03 -39.36
N SER A 400 -30.64 3.25 -38.54
CA SER A 400 -29.54 2.42 -38.98
C SER A 400 -30.15 1.14 -39.53
N HIS A 401 -30.26 1.08 -40.86
CA HIS A 401 -30.13 -0.21 -41.54
C HIS A 401 -28.70 -0.72 -41.30
N GLU A 402 -28.46 -1.32 -40.15
CA GLU A 402 -27.53 -2.44 -40.09
C GLU A 402 -28.29 -3.68 -40.58
N PRO A 403 -27.74 -4.47 -41.52
CA PRO A 403 -28.41 -5.68 -41.95
C PRO A 403 -28.54 -6.61 -40.75
N MET A 404 -29.77 -6.84 -40.31
CA MET A 404 -30.11 -7.89 -39.35
C MET A 404 -29.44 -9.17 -39.82
N ILE A 405 -28.46 -9.63 -39.04
CA ILE A 405 -27.86 -10.93 -39.21
C ILE A 405 -29.01 -11.94 -39.19
N ASN A 406 -29.23 -12.63 -40.31
CA ASN A 406 -30.27 -13.63 -40.42
C ASN A 406 -29.91 -14.83 -39.54
N VAL A 407 -30.42 -14.83 -38.31
CA VAL A 407 -30.15 -15.85 -37.29
C VAL A 407 -30.54 -17.24 -37.78
N GLU A 408 -31.57 -17.36 -38.64
CA GLU A 408 -31.92 -18.65 -39.25
C GLU A 408 -30.85 -19.14 -40.24
N GLU A 409 -30.20 -18.24 -40.97
CA GLU A 409 -29.13 -18.60 -41.90
C GLU A 409 -27.85 -19.01 -41.16
N LEU A 410 -27.54 -18.34 -40.03
CA LEU A 410 -26.42 -18.74 -39.15
C LEU A 410 -26.69 -20.08 -38.45
N LEU A 411 -27.90 -20.31 -37.95
CA LEU A 411 -28.29 -21.58 -37.34
C LEU A 411 -28.30 -22.73 -38.37
N LYS A 412 -28.64 -22.43 -39.63
CA LYS A 412 -28.53 -23.39 -40.74
C LYS A 412 -27.07 -23.73 -41.05
N ARG A 413 -26.18 -22.75 -41.16
CA ARG A 413 -24.73 -22.98 -41.36
C ARG A 413 -24.08 -23.75 -40.21
N ALA A 414 -24.50 -23.50 -38.97
CA ALA A 414 -24.00 -24.23 -37.80
C ALA A 414 -24.46 -25.70 -37.80
N LYS A 415 -25.71 -25.98 -38.20
CA LYS A 415 -26.23 -27.35 -38.36
C LYS A 415 -25.57 -28.08 -39.54
N ASP A 416 -25.34 -27.40 -40.65
CA ASP A 416 -24.67 -27.97 -41.82
C ASP A 416 -23.19 -28.30 -41.51
N ALA A 417 -22.51 -27.48 -40.70
CA ALA A 417 -21.14 -27.73 -40.24
C ALA A 417 -21.04 -28.91 -39.25
N GLN A 418 -22.01 -29.07 -38.35
CA GLN A 418 -22.07 -30.23 -37.45
C GLN A 418 -22.33 -31.55 -38.22
N ASN A 419 -23.18 -31.52 -39.25
CA ASN A 419 -23.44 -32.69 -40.09
C ASN A 419 -22.24 -33.05 -41.00
N ALA A 420 -21.45 -32.08 -41.44
CA ALA A 420 -20.24 -32.32 -42.24
C ALA A 420 -19.09 -32.96 -41.45
N THR A 421 -19.07 -32.81 -40.12
CA THR A 421 -18.02 -33.38 -39.24
C THR A 421 -18.25 -34.86 -38.93
N SER A 422 -19.42 -35.42 -39.28
CA SER A 422 -19.79 -36.84 -39.06
C SER A 422 -19.32 -37.78 -40.19
N LEU A 423 -18.63 -37.28 -41.23
CA LEU A 423 -18.24 -38.05 -42.41
C LEU A 423 -16.78 -37.80 -42.83
N MET A 424 -15.82 -38.05 -41.94
CA MET A 424 -14.39 -38.14 -42.29
C MET A 424 -13.76 -39.33 -41.55
N PRO A 425 -13.17 -40.33 -42.23
CA PRO A 425 -12.48 -41.43 -41.57
C PRO A 425 -11.08 -41.00 -41.10
N THR A 426 -10.68 -41.47 -39.92
CA THR A 426 -9.36 -41.26 -39.32
C THR A 426 -8.26 -41.89 -40.16
N PRO A 427 -7.17 -41.19 -40.52
CA PRO A 427 -6.03 -41.81 -41.19
C PRO A 427 -5.04 -42.38 -40.16
N THR A 428 -4.72 -43.66 -40.34
CA THR A 428 -3.61 -44.38 -39.69
C THR A 428 -2.27 -43.87 -40.24
N ILE A 429 -1.29 -43.62 -39.38
CA ILE A 429 0.12 -43.44 -39.80
C ILE A 429 1.01 -44.39 -38.98
N GLU A 430 1.86 -45.10 -39.74
CA GLU A 430 2.74 -46.20 -39.36
C GLU A 430 3.94 -45.79 -38.49
N HIS A 431 4.32 -46.67 -37.57
CA HIS A 431 5.57 -46.62 -36.82
C HIS A 431 6.75 -47.12 -37.66
N VAL A 432 7.83 -46.34 -37.74
CA VAL A 432 9.17 -46.81 -38.11
C VAL A 432 10.05 -46.80 -36.86
N SER A 433 10.71 -47.93 -36.63
CA SER A 433 11.59 -48.28 -35.52
C SER A 433 12.91 -47.53 -35.52
N HIS A 434 13.51 -47.34 -34.34
CA HIS A 434 14.94 -47.59 -34.06
C HIS A 434 15.14 -47.86 -32.56
N ASP A 435 15.82 -48.97 -32.28
CA ASP A 435 16.29 -49.47 -30.98
C ASP A 435 17.37 -48.56 -30.36
N ASP A 436 17.41 -48.45 -29.02
CA ASP A 436 18.36 -49.20 -28.18
C ASP A 436 18.40 -48.69 -26.72
N SER A 437 18.21 -49.62 -25.77
CA SER A 437 18.77 -49.70 -24.39
C SER A 437 18.42 -48.58 -23.37
N GLU A 438 18.15 -48.78 -22.07
CA GLU A 438 18.25 -49.91 -21.15
C GLU A 438 17.49 -49.52 -19.84
N ASN A 439 16.60 -50.41 -19.38
CA ASN A 439 16.49 -50.91 -17.99
C ASN A 439 16.23 -49.94 -16.79
N LYS A 440 15.02 -49.96 -16.19
CA LYS A 440 14.75 -50.52 -14.83
C LYS A 440 13.28 -50.39 -14.37
N LYS A 441 12.85 -51.44 -13.67
CA LYS A 441 11.52 -51.81 -13.13
C LYS A 441 11.00 -50.98 -11.94
N SER A 442 9.67 -50.90 -11.83
CA SER A 442 8.75 -51.21 -10.68
C SER A 442 7.43 -50.44 -10.92
N GLU A 443 6.28 -51.02 -11.26
CA GLU A 443 5.33 -51.93 -10.54
C GLU A 443 4.86 -51.41 -9.17
N GLU A 444 3.58 -51.00 -9.14
CA GLU A 444 2.50 -51.20 -8.13
C GLU A 444 1.42 -50.11 -8.37
N ASP A 445 0.34 -50.41 -9.09
CA ASP A 445 -0.99 -50.92 -8.64
C ASP A 445 -1.74 -49.92 -7.75
N GLN A 446 -2.75 -49.22 -8.30
CA GLN A 446 -4.17 -49.60 -8.31
C GLN A 446 -4.84 -49.56 -6.93
N GLU A 447 -5.68 -48.54 -6.71
CA GLU A 447 -7.04 -48.75 -6.19
C GLU A 447 -7.91 -47.54 -6.52
N ALA A 448 -8.96 -47.80 -7.29
CA ALA A 448 -10.12 -46.96 -7.50
C ALA A 448 -11.27 -47.56 -6.68
N GLU A 449 -12.10 -46.72 -6.08
CA GLU A 449 -13.55 -46.66 -6.35
C GLU A 449 -14.31 -45.90 -5.23
N ASP A 450 -15.13 -44.97 -5.71
CA ASP A 450 -16.50 -44.64 -5.30
C ASP A 450 -16.89 -44.56 -3.82
N THR A 451 -17.46 -43.40 -3.46
CA THR A 451 -18.85 -43.38 -2.98
C THR A 451 -19.46 -41.98 -3.13
N HIS A 452 -20.57 -41.94 -3.86
CA HIS A 452 -21.49 -40.82 -4.02
C HIS A 452 -22.55 -40.82 -2.90
N GLU A 453 -23.03 -39.61 -2.57
CA GLU A 453 -24.33 -39.26 -1.94
C GLU A 453 -24.58 -39.60 -0.46
N GLN A 454 -24.88 -38.58 0.36
CA GLN A 454 -26.27 -38.25 0.72
C GLN A 454 -26.36 -36.95 1.56
N PHE A 455 -27.17 -36.02 1.06
CA PHE A 455 -27.71 -34.87 1.79
C PHE A 455 -28.77 -35.35 2.79
N HIS A 456 -28.71 -34.88 4.04
CA HIS A 456 -29.82 -34.98 4.99
C HIS A 456 -30.21 -33.60 5.52
N THR A 457 -31.41 -33.19 5.12
CA THR A 457 -32.24 -32.12 5.66
C THR A 457 -32.71 -32.51 7.07
N ILE A 458 -32.57 -31.61 8.06
CA ILE A 458 -33.27 -31.70 9.35
C ILE A 458 -34.02 -30.39 9.58
N LYS A 459 -35.34 -30.49 9.75
CA LYS A 459 -36.25 -29.45 10.22
C LYS A 459 -36.72 -29.80 11.64
N SER A 460 -36.72 -28.77 12.49
CA SER A 460 -37.60 -28.43 13.62
C SER A 460 -38.18 -29.54 14.50
N ASP A 461 -37.97 -29.44 15.82
CA ASP A 461 -39.03 -28.96 16.74
C ASP A 461 -38.54 -28.74 18.19
N GLU A 462 -39.26 -27.82 18.84
CA GLU A 462 -39.44 -27.58 20.29
C GLU A 462 -38.42 -26.79 21.13
N ALA A 463 -38.90 -25.62 21.56
CA ALA A 463 -38.39 -24.75 22.62
C ALA A 463 -39.03 -25.09 23.98
N PRO A 464 -38.45 -24.59 25.08
CA PRO A 464 -39.25 -24.10 26.21
C PRO A 464 -39.01 -22.62 26.52
N GLN A 465 -40.08 -22.03 27.02
CA GLN A 465 -40.30 -20.65 27.45
C GLN A 465 -39.48 -20.27 28.71
N ASP A 466 -39.06 -19.02 28.77
CA ASP A 466 -39.31 -18.06 29.87
C ASP A 466 -38.15 -17.04 29.94
N LEU A 467 -38.47 -15.74 29.87
CA LEU A 467 -37.93 -14.64 30.69
C LEU A 467 -38.48 -13.27 30.21
N GLU A 468 -38.72 -12.40 31.18
CA GLU A 468 -39.62 -11.26 31.25
C GLU A 468 -39.29 -10.03 30.35
N PRO A 469 -40.26 -9.12 30.08
CA PRO A 469 -40.01 -7.85 29.42
C PRO A 469 -39.92 -6.69 30.43
N GLY A 470 -38.82 -5.93 30.38
CA GLY A 470 -38.79 -4.59 30.94
C GLY A 470 -37.38 -4.09 31.27
N VAL A 471 -36.92 -3.05 30.56
CA VAL A 471 -36.66 -1.70 31.09
C VAL A 471 -36.38 -0.79 29.89
N SER A 472 -37.25 0.18 29.65
CA SER A 472 -36.99 1.34 28.81
C SER A 472 -36.41 2.47 29.66
N TYR A 473 -35.31 3.07 29.23
CA TYR A 473 -34.82 4.32 29.81
C TYR A 473 -35.36 5.50 29.02
N ARG A 474 -36.22 6.30 29.68
CA ARG A 474 -36.59 7.66 29.29
C ARG A 474 -35.46 8.62 29.68
N PHE A 475 -35.16 9.56 28.79
CA PHE A 475 -34.46 10.80 29.11
C PHE A 475 -35.50 11.93 29.19
N GLU A 476 -35.63 12.53 30.37
CA GLU A 476 -36.15 13.86 30.71
C GLU A 476 -35.00 14.48 31.55
N ASP A 477 -34.54 15.73 31.44
CA ASP A 477 -34.94 16.95 30.74
C ASP A 477 -33.65 17.70 30.29
#